data_AF-A0A3B5XXG5-F1
#
_entry.id   AF-A0A3B5XXG5-F1
#
_cell.length_a   1.000
_cell.length_b   1.000
_cell.length_c   1.000
_cell.angle_alpha   90.00
_cell.angle_beta   90.00
_cell.angle_gamma   90.00
#
_symmetry.space_group_name_H-M   'P 1'
#
loop_
_entity.id
_entity.type
_entity.pdbx_description
1 polymer ?
#
loop_
_entity_poly.entity_id
_entity_poly.type
_entity_poly.pdbx_seq_one_letter_code
_entity_poly.pdbx_strand_id
1 'polypeptide(L)'
;MHRVAHFTTPFAYHCLDSFHSAINGLLPPDIRVREISAACPEFHARTSTKSKIYHYKIYNEAEAANHFVGVHDFTSFANAVHNDRVRSPIKKISRFDVTKMDAIIQLEVEGTGFLYRQVRNMVALLIQVGREGLPPEIVPGIIAAKDRKELAKVALSAPPHGLYLMSVNYDKEILKPPVGSPPVSFGRTHQISRCKLLFY
;
A
#
# COMPACT_ATOMS: atom_id res chain seq x y z
N MET A 1 -7.05 -7.39 4.10
CA MET A 1 -5.96 -6.76 3.31
C MET A 1 -6.41 -6.69 1.87
N HIS A 2 -6.33 -5.54 1.20
CA HIS A 2 -6.77 -5.40 -0.20
C HIS A 2 -5.56 -5.59 -1.13
N ARG A 3 -5.47 -6.74 -1.79
CA ARG A 3 -4.45 -7.02 -2.81
C ARG A 3 -5.13 -7.15 -4.17
N VAL A 4 -4.40 -6.76 -5.21
CA VAL A 4 -4.86 -6.85 -6.60
C VAL A 4 -3.93 -7.79 -7.35
N ALA A 5 -4.53 -8.72 -8.10
CA ALA A 5 -3.85 -9.64 -9.00
C ALA A 5 -4.49 -9.54 -10.39
N HIS A 6 -3.74 -9.94 -11.41
CA HIS A 6 -4.24 -10.05 -12.78
C HIS A 6 -3.73 -11.37 -13.36
N PHE A 7 -4.49 -11.95 -14.28
CA PHE A 7 -4.16 -13.18 -14.97
C PHE A 7 -4.92 -13.24 -16.30
N THR A 8 -4.43 -14.04 -17.22
CA THR A 8 -5.09 -14.34 -18.49
C THR A 8 -5.69 -15.74 -18.43
N THR A 9 -6.86 -15.93 -19.05
CA THR A 9 -7.50 -17.26 -19.17
C THR A 9 -7.41 -17.74 -20.60
N PRO A 10 -7.09 -19.02 -20.85
CA PRO A 10 -7.07 -19.58 -22.20
C PRO A 10 -8.48 -19.92 -22.72
N PHE A 11 -9.50 -19.80 -21.87
CA PHE A 11 -10.90 -20.08 -22.18
C PHE A 11 -11.77 -18.84 -21.94
N ALA A 12 -12.88 -18.77 -22.67
CA ALA A 12 -13.91 -17.77 -22.45
C ALA A 12 -14.77 -18.16 -21.24
N TYR A 13 -15.21 -17.16 -20.49
CA TYR A 13 -16.20 -17.33 -19.42
C TYR A 13 -17.48 -16.60 -19.84
N HIS A 14 -18.62 -17.22 -19.57
CA HIS A 14 -19.93 -16.65 -19.91
C HIS A 14 -20.45 -15.69 -18.85
N CYS A 15 -19.95 -15.80 -17.61
CA CYS A 15 -20.41 -15.01 -16.47
C CYS A 15 -19.30 -14.87 -15.42
N LEU A 16 -18.89 -13.62 -15.13
CA LEU A 16 -17.89 -13.33 -14.10
C LEU A 16 -18.40 -13.66 -12.68
N ASP A 17 -19.69 -13.55 -12.39
CA ASP A 17 -20.24 -13.84 -11.06
C ASP A 17 -20.16 -15.34 -10.72
N SER A 18 -20.42 -16.21 -11.70
CA SER A 18 -20.23 -17.65 -11.54
C SER A 18 -18.76 -17.99 -11.33
N PHE A 19 -17.86 -17.34 -12.07
CA PHE A 19 -16.43 -17.54 -11.93
C PHE A 19 -15.90 -17.03 -10.57
N HIS A 20 -16.39 -15.87 -10.12
CA HIS A 20 -16.12 -15.31 -8.80
C HIS A 20 -16.54 -16.25 -7.67
N SER A 21 -17.72 -16.83 -7.79
CA SER A 21 -18.26 -17.79 -6.82
C SER A 21 -17.44 -19.08 -6.80
N ALA A 22 -17.10 -19.62 -7.98
CA ALA A 22 -16.28 -20.82 -8.10
C ALA A 22 -14.88 -20.63 -7.49
N ILE A 23 -14.20 -19.51 -7.76
CA ILE A 23 -12.89 -19.22 -7.16
C ILE A 23 -13.01 -19.17 -5.63
N ASN A 24 -13.99 -18.44 -5.10
CA ASN A 24 -14.18 -18.35 -3.65
C ASN A 24 -14.56 -19.69 -3.00
N GLY A 25 -15.16 -20.62 -3.75
CA GLY A 25 -15.42 -21.99 -3.28
C GLY A 25 -14.17 -22.88 -3.22
N LEU A 26 -13.11 -22.53 -3.96
CA LEU A 26 -11.84 -23.28 -3.99
C LEU A 26 -10.77 -22.68 -3.06
N LEU A 27 -10.94 -21.44 -2.65
CA LEU A 27 -9.98 -20.76 -1.79
C LEU A 27 -10.09 -21.21 -0.33
N PRO A 28 -8.98 -21.22 0.43
CA PRO A 28 -9.03 -21.47 1.85
C PRO A 28 -9.79 -20.36 2.60
N PRO A 29 -10.31 -20.62 3.81
CA PRO A 29 -11.21 -19.70 4.53
C PRO A 29 -10.63 -18.30 4.80
N ASP A 30 -9.31 -18.17 4.81
CA ASP A 30 -8.56 -16.94 5.08
C ASP A 30 -8.34 -16.08 3.81
N ILE A 31 -8.64 -16.60 2.63
CA ILE A 31 -8.47 -15.91 1.35
C ILE A 31 -9.82 -15.79 0.64
N ARG A 32 -10.16 -14.56 0.23
CA ARG A 32 -11.39 -14.30 -0.53
C ARG A 32 -11.16 -13.28 -1.62
N VAL A 33 -11.62 -13.59 -2.83
CA VAL A 33 -11.74 -12.60 -3.91
C VAL A 33 -12.92 -11.70 -3.59
N ARG A 34 -12.64 -10.40 -3.40
CA ARG A 34 -13.68 -9.41 -3.09
C ARG A 34 -14.43 -8.95 -4.33
N GLU A 35 -13.71 -8.81 -5.43
CA GLU A 35 -14.21 -8.27 -6.69
C GLU A 35 -13.43 -8.90 -7.84
N ILE A 36 -14.09 -9.05 -8.99
CA ILE A 36 -13.46 -9.46 -10.25
C ILE A 36 -14.03 -8.60 -11.38
N SER A 37 -13.16 -8.15 -12.27
CA SER A 37 -13.55 -7.37 -13.44
C SER A 37 -12.64 -7.75 -14.62
N ALA A 38 -13.17 -7.63 -15.84
CA ALA A 38 -12.32 -7.57 -17.02
C ALA A 38 -11.46 -6.28 -16.99
N ALA A 39 -10.32 -6.31 -17.67
CA ALA A 39 -9.41 -5.18 -17.82
C ALA A 39 -8.80 -5.18 -19.23
N CYS A 40 -8.17 -4.08 -19.61
CA CYS A 40 -7.45 -3.94 -20.86
C CYS A 40 -6.28 -4.95 -20.94
N PRO A 41 -5.92 -5.51 -22.11
CA PRO A 41 -4.79 -6.46 -22.23
C PRO A 41 -3.45 -5.93 -21.72
N GLU A 42 -3.25 -4.62 -21.78
CA GLU A 42 -2.05 -3.91 -21.30
C GLU A 42 -2.05 -3.67 -19.78
N PHE A 43 -3.14 -4.01 -19.09
CA PHE A 43 -3.24 -3.87 -17.64
C PHE A 43 -2.27 -4.83 -16.94
N HIS A 44 -1.50 -4.28 -16.01
CA HIS A 44 -0.64 -5.09 -15.15
C HIS A 44 -0.71 -4.58 -13.71
N ALA A 45 -1.21 -5.43 -12.81
CA ALA A 45 -1.57 -5.07 -11.43
C ALA A 45 -0.45 -4.37 -10.64
N ARG A 46 0.83 -4.59 -10.99
CA ARG A 46 1.97 -3.97 -10.32
C ARG A 46 2.46 -2.67 -10.98
N THR A 47 2.43 -2.57 -12.30
CA THR A 47 3.10 -1.47 -13.04
C THR A 47 2.11 -0.40 -13.49
N SER A 48 0.83 -0.74 -13.65
CA SER A 48 -0.25 0.21 -13.93
C SER A 48 -0.69 1.03 -12.71
N THR A 49 -0.14 0.73 -11.51
CA THR A 49 -0.49 1.42 -10.26
C THR A 49 -0.12 2.90 -10.30
N LYS A 50 -1.06 3.77 -9.91
CA LYS A 50 -0.87 5.21 -9.73
C LYS A 50 -0.51 5.58 -8.29
N SER A 51 -1.20 5.00 -7.31
CA SER A 51 -0.84 5.16 -5.90
C SER A 51 -1.24 3.93 -5.06
N LYS A 52 -0.66 3.82 -3.87
CA LYS A 52 -1.00 2.83 -2.86
C LYS A 52 -1.23 3.53 -1.54
N ILE A 53 -2.25 3.09 -0.82
CA ILE A 53 -2.58 3.58 0.52
C ILE A 53 -2.30 2.46 1.52
N TYR A 54 -1.47 2.75 2.52
CA TYR A 54 -1.20 1.86 3.65
C TYR A 54 -1.71 2.46 4.95
N HIS A 55 -2.23 1.60 5.81
CA HIS A 55 -2.48 1.92 7.22
C HIS A 55 -1.44 1.27 8.11
N TYR A 56 -1.03 1.99 9.14
CA TYR A 56 -0.30 1.42 10.27
C TYR A 56 -0.97 1.83 11.59
N LYS A 57 -1.19 0.88 12.50
CA LYS A 57 -1.78 1.18 13.82
C LYS A 57 -0.73 1.05 14.93
N ILE A 58 -0.63 2.07 15.78
CA ILE A 58 0.23 2.12 16.98
C ILE A 58 -0.56 2.63 18.19
N TYR A 59 0.02 2.54 19.39
CA TYR A 59 -0.58 3.05 20.63
C TYR A 59 0.03 4.38 21.11
N ASN A 60 0.98 4.95 20.35
CA ASN A 60 1.72 6.13 20.77
C ASN A 60 1.65 7.26 19.74
N GLU A 61 1.93 8.48 20.16
CA GLU A 61 1.95 9.66 19.31
C GLU A 61 2.98 9.56 18.18
N ALA A 62 2.69 10.24 17.08
CA ALA A 62 3.45 10.19 15.85
C ALA A 62 3.50 11.57 15.20
N GLU A 63 4.07 12.52 15.93
CA GLU A 63 4.44 13.83 15.40
C GLU A 63 5.52 13.67 14.31
N ALA A 64 5.75 14.69 13.49
CA ALA A 64 6.73 14.71 12.39
C ALA A 64 6.36 13.92 11.11
N ALA A 65 5.18 13.28 11.02
CA ALA A 65 4.76 12.53 9.83
C ALA A 65 4.76 13.37 8.53
N ASN A 66 4.41 14.66 8.63
CA ASN A 66 4.37 15.58 7.49
C ASN A 66 5.73 15.82 6.83
N HIS A 67 6.86 15.62 7.52
CA HIS A 67 8.19 15.76 6.91
C HIS A 67 8.46 14.72 5.82
N PHE A 68 7.70 13.62 5.80
CA PHE A 68 7.79 12.61 4.77
C PHE A 68 7.02 12.94 3.49
N VAL A 69 6.08 13.90 3.55
CA VAL A 69 5.28 14.30 2.38
C VAL A 69 6.18 14.99 1.36
N GLY A 70 5.98 14.69 0.07
CA GLY A 70 6.79 15.20 -1.03
C GLY A 70 7.56 14.11 -1.77
N VAL A 71 8.56 14.54 -2.54
CA VAL A 71 9.42 13.65 -3.35
C VAL A 71 10.80 13.59 -2.68
N HIS A 72 11.18 12.41 -2.21
CA HIS A 72 12.40 12.21 -1.44
C HIS A 72 13.15 10.97 -1.90
N ASP A 73 14.46 10.97 -1.67
CA ASP A 73 15.29 9.78 -1.73
C ASP A 73 15.16 9.00 -0.40
N PHE A 74 14.50 7.84 -0.44
CA PHE A 74 14.24 7.03 0.75
C PHE A 74 15.31 5.97 1.01
N THR A 75 16.55 6.17 0.55
CA THR A 75 17.65 5.22 0.78
C THR A 75 17.85 4.91 2.27
N SER A 76 17.75 5.90 3.16
CA SER A 76 17.83 5.70 4.61
C SER A 76 16.73 4.82 5.19
N PHE A 77 15.63 4.63 4.47
CA PHE A 77 14.48 3.81 4.84
C PHE A 77 14.39 2.51 4.04
N ALA A 78 15.36 2.24 3.16
CA ALA A 78 15.45 1.02 2.38
C ALA A 78 16.11 -0.11 3.16
N ASN A 79 15.86 -1.35 2.76
CA ASN A 79 16.58 -2.52 3.27
C ASN A 79 17.57 -2.99 2.20
N ALA A 80 18.88 -2.88 2.47
CA ALA A 80 19.94 -3.08 1.48
C ALA A 80 19.93 -4.47 0.82
N VAL A 81 19.55 -5.52 1.56
CA VAL A 81 19.58 -6.93 1.10
C VAL A 81 18.47 -7.27 0.09
N HIS A 82 17.41 -6.46 -0.01
CA HIS A 82 16.27 -6.70 -0.92
C HIS A 82 16.06 -5.56 -1.91
N ASN A 83 17.11 -4.78 -2.18
CA ASN A 83 17.16 -3.91 -3.35
C ASN A 83 17.42 -4.79 -4.59
N ASP A 84 16.40 -5.54 -5.03
CA ASP A 84 16.40 -6.21 -6.33
C ASP A 84 16.56 -5.15 -7.43
N ARG A 85 17.83 -4.90 -7.77
CA ARG A 85 18.52 -4.29 -8.91
C ARG A 85 17.91 -3.15 -9.75
N VAL A 86 16.64 -2.78 -9.67
CA VAL A 86 16.06 -1.73 -10.56
C VAL A 86 14.88 -0.98 -9.91
N ARG A 87 15.02 -0.46 -8.69
CA ARG A 87 13.99 0.44 -8.13
C ARG A 87 14.63 1.72 -7.62
N SER A 88 14.25 2.83 -8.25
CA SER A 88 14.63 4.16 -7.79
C SER A 88 14.24 4.32 -6.31
N PRO A 89 15.18 4.72 -5.43
CA PRO A 89 14.88 5.01 -4.04
C PRO A 89 14.07 6.31 -3.91
N ILE A 90 13.97 7.08 -4.98
CA ILE A 90 13.13 8.27 -5.07
C ILE A 90 11.67 7.83 -5.11
N LYS A 91 10.88 8.23 -4.10
CA LYS A 91 9.44 7.99 -4.02
C LYS A 91 8.70 9.29 -3.74
N LYS A 92 7.45 9.34 -4.17
CA LYS A 92 6.52 10.43 -3.84
C LYS A 92 5.53 9.93 -2.81
N ILE A 93 5.44 10.62 -1.69
CA ILE A 93 4.36 10.51 -0.72
C ILE A 93 3.46 11.72 -0.94
N SER A 94 2.21 11.48 -1.34
CA SER A 94 1.23 12.54 -1.58
C SER A 94 0.50 12.95 -0.32
N ARG A 95 0.36 12.04 0.65
CA ARG A 95 -0.36 12.26 1.90
C ARG A 95 0.16 11.35 2.99
N PHE A 96 0.26 11.88 4.20
CA PHE A 96 0.58 11.11 5.40
C PHE A 96 -0.21 11.66 6.58
N ASP A 97 -1.34 11.01 6.85
CA ASP A 97 -2.27 11.44 7.90
C ASP A 97 -2.05 10.64 9.19
N VAL A 98 -2.23 11.31 10.32
CA VAL A 98 -2.20 10.72 11.66
C VAL A 98 -3.56 10.98 12.30
N THR A 99 -4.28 9.91 12.63
CA THR A 99 -5.62 9.99 13.22
C THR A 99 -5.65 9.25 14.56
N LYS A 100 -6.06 9.96 15.63
CA LYS A 100 -6.27 9.36 16.94
C LYS A 100 -7.66 8.72 17.00
N MET A 101 -7.70 7.43 17.35
CA MET A 101 -8.87 6.58 17.53
C MET A 101 -8.82 6.02 18.96
N ASP A 102 -9.25 6.82 19.93
CA ASP A 102 -9.16 6.52 21.37
C ASP A 102 -7.71 6.21 21.79
N ALA A 103 -7.44 4.95 22.18
CA ALA A 103 -6.12 4.47 22.58
C ALA A 103 -5.21 4.10 21.40
N ILE A 104 -5.73 4.08 20.18
CA ILE A 104 -5.01 3.69 18.96
C ILE A 104 -4.77 4.91 18.10
N ILE A 105 -3.59 5.01 17.51
CA ILE A 105 -3.26 5.98 16.47
C ILE A 105 -3.11 5.25 15.15
N GLN A 106 -3.87 5.71 14.16
CA GLN A 106 -3.81 5.22 12.79
C GLN A 106 -3.01 6.18 11.93
N LEU A 107 -1.98 5.63 11.29
CA LEU A 107 -1.12 6.27 10.31
C LEU A 107 -1.59 5.86 8.92
N GLU A 108 -2.02 6.80 8.09
CA GLU A 108 -2.42 6.55 6.70
C GLU A 108 -1.41 7.21 5.76
N VAL A 109 -0.70 6.41 4.95
CA VAL A 109 0.29 6.91 4.00
C VAL A 109 -0.10 6.56 2.58
N GLU A 110 -0.14 7.56 1.71
CA GLU A 110 -0.39 7.43 0.29
C GLU A 110 0.83 7.85 -0.53
N GLY A 111 1.22 7.02 -1.50
CA GLY A 111 2.33 7.34 -2.40
C GLY A 111 2.32 6.53 -3.69
N THR A 112 3.20 6.88 -4.62
CA THR A 112 3.32 6.22 -5.94
C THR A 112 3.85 4.79 -5.86
N GLY A 113 4.38 4.41 -4.71
CA GLY A 113 4.94 3.11 -4.39
C GLY A 113 5.92 3.23 -3.23
N PHE A 114 6.27 2.10 -2.62
CA PHE A 114 7.15 2.07 -1.46
C PHE A 114 8.25 1.03 -1.66
N LEU A 115 9.44 1.31 -1.17
CA LEU A 115 10.54 0.35 -1.07
C LEU A 115 10.19 -0.73 -0.04
N TYR A 116 10.89 -1.86 -0.12
CA TYR A 116 10.69 -2.94 0.84
C TYR A 116 10.93 -2.44 2.27
N ARG A 117 9.92 -2.61 3.12
CA ARG A 117 9.85 -2.13 4.53
C ARG A 117 9.91 -0.62 4.74
N GLN A 118 9.87 0.21 3.70
CA GLN A 118 9.94 1.68 3.82
C GLN A 118 8.93 2.23 4.84
N VAL A 119 7.64 1.90 4.69
CA VAL A 119 6.59 2.40 5.59
C VAL A 119 6.86 2.01 7.04
N ARG A 120 7.27 0.76 7.29
CA ARG A 120 7.61 0.30 8.66
C ARG A 120 8.81 1.03 9.23
N ASN A 121 9.80 1.34 8.41
CA ASN A 121 10.99 2.08 8.81
C ASN A 121 10.66 3.55 9.10
N MET A 122 9.71 4.15 8.37
CA MET A 122 9.21 5.50 8.66
C MET A 122 8.44 5.52 9.98
N VAL A 123 7.49 4.58 10.15
CA VAL A 123 6.72 4.42 11.39
C VAL A 123 7.63 4.18 12.59
N ALA A 124 8.68 3.37 12.43
CA ALA A 124 9.67 3.15 13.45
C ALA A 124 10.28 4.46 13.96
N LEU A 125 10.68 5.37 13.06
CA LEU A 125 11.21 6.67 13.45
C LEU A 125 10.17 7.56 14.14
N LEU A 126 8.93 7.56 13.64
CA LEU A 126 7.83 8.33 14.26
C LEU A 126 7.52 7.88 15.69
N ILE A 127 7.59 6.57 15.95
CA ILE A 127 7.45 6.03 17.32
C ILE A 127 8.54 6.59 18.23
N GLN A 128 9.77 6.78 17.74
CA GLN A 128 10.88 7.30 18.54
C GLN A 128 10.73 8.79 18.81
N VAL A 129 10.25 9.55 17.84
CA VAL A 129 9.84 10.95 18.03
C VAL A 129 8.78 11.04 19.14
N GLY A 130 7.71 10.25 19.05
CA GLY A 130 6.63 10.32 20.03
C GLY A 130 6.89 9.64 21.39
N ARG A 131 7.77 8.63 21.46
CA ARG A 131 8.02 7.86 22.71
C ARG A 131 9.24 8.36 23.46
N GLU A 132 10.33 8.57 22.72
CA GLU A 132 11.64 8.91 23.28
C GLU A 132 11.92 10.42 23.19
N GLY A 133 10.97 11.21 22.66
CA GLY A 133 11.08 12.66 22.58
C GLY A 133 12.16 13.13 21.61
N LEU A 134 12.50 12.32 20.60
CA LEU A 134 13.42 12.77 19.56
C LEU A 134 12.83 13.98 18.83
N PRO A 135 13.66 14.98 18.49
CA PRO A 135 13.17 16.19 17.80
C PRO A 135 12.58 15.82 16.43
N PRO A 136 11.42 16.39 16.02
CA PRO A 136 10.82 16.18 14.70
C PRO A 136 11.78 16.39 13.52
N GLU A 137 12.75 17.29 13.67
CA GLU A 137 13.79 17.65 12.71
C GLU A 137 14.75 16.48 12.40
N ILE A 138 14.73 15.42 13.21
CA ILE A 138 15.48 14.20 12.89
C ILE A 138 14.99 13.57 11.59
N VAL A 139 13.70 13.70 11.25
CA VAL A 139 13.12 13.09 10.03
C VAL A 139 13.78 13.64 8.76
N PRO A 140 13.81 14.97 8.50
CA PRO A 140 14.52 15.50 7.34
C PRO A 140 16.02 15.21 7.39
N GLY A 141 16.65 15.18 8.58
CA GLY A 141 18.06 14.79 8.73
C GLY A 141 18.34 13.36 8.25
N ILE A 142 17.52 12.39 8.67
CA ILE A 142 17.63 10.99 8.22
C ILE A 142 17.38 10.86 6.71
N ILE A 143 16.39 11.59 6.15
CA ILE A 143 16.15 11.61 4.70
C ILE A 143 17.40 12.14 3.96
N ALA A 144 17.95 13.27 4.41
CA ALA A 144 19.09 13.93 3.79
C ALA A 144 20.37 13.07 3.81
N ALA A 145 20.54 12.25 4.86
CA ALA A 145 21.72 11.39 5.01
C ALA A 145 21.85 10.31 3.92
N LYS A 146 20.72 9.84 3.35
CA LYS A 146 20.68 8.76 2.36
C LYS A 146 21.46 7.50 2.76
N ASP A 147 21.57 7.23 4.06
CA ASP A 147 22.26 6.07 4.61
C ASP A 147 21.36 5.39 5.64
N ARG A 148 21.07 4.10 5.38
CA ARG A 148 20.26 3.26 6.27
C ARG A 148 20.87 3.13 7.67
N LYS A 149 22.18 3.28 7.80
CA LYS A 149 22.87 3.22 9.10
C LYS A 149 22.44 4.36 10.02
N GLU A 150 22.13 5.55 9.48
CA GLU A 150 21.68 6.68 10.31
C GLU A 150 20.34 6.37 10.98
N LEU A 151 19.38 5.78 10.25
CA LEU A 151 18.14 5.32 10.86
C LEU A 151 18.38 4.22 11.90
N ALA A 152 19.37 3.33 11.67
CA ALA A 152 19.65 2.21 12.56
C ALA A 152 20.20 2.65 13.94
N LYS A 153 20.78 3.85 14.04
CA LYS A 153 21.26 4.42 15.30
C LYS A 153 20.13 4.80 16.25
N VAL A 154 18.95 5.09 15.71
CA VAL A 154 17.86 5.73 16.47
C VAL A 154 16.56 4.94 16.47
N ALA A 155 16.33 4.04 15.51
CA ALA A 155 15.04 3.37 15.38
C ALA A 155 15.16 1.85 15.17
N LEU A 156 14.41 1.11 15.98
CA LEU A 156 14.17 -0.32 15.84
C LEU A 156 13.01 -0.60 14.88
N SER A 157 13.01 -1.76 14.22
CA SER A 157 11.98 -2.07 13.22
C SER A 157 10.58 -2.17 13.83
N ALA A 158 9.63 -1.37 13.33
CA ALA A 158 8.23 -1.47 13.73
C ALA A 158 7.65 -2.85 13.34
N PRO A 159 6.81 -3.51 14.15
CA PRO A 159 6.25 -4.84 13.85
C PRO A 159 5.50 -4.94 12.50
N PRO A 160 5.42 -6.11 11.86
CA PRO A 160 4.72 -6.26 10.59
C PRO A 160 3.19 -6.23 10.70
N HIS A 161 2.65 -6.73 11.83
CA HIS A 161 1.21 -6.92 12.02
C HIS A 161 0.42 -5.60 12.15
N GLY A 162 1.09 -4.48 12.36
CA GLY A 162 0.46 -3.16 12.34
C GLY A 162 0.16 -2.63 10.93
N LEU A 163 0.81 -3.18 9.89
CA LEU A 163 0.76 -2.64 8.52
C LEU A 163 -0.27 -3.34 7.64
N TYR A 164 -1.14 -2.57 7.00
CA TYR A 164 -2.18 -3.06 6.10
C TYR A 164 -2.16 -2.29 4.77
N LEU A 165 -2.19 -3.00 3.65
CA LEU A 165 -2.48 -2.39 2.34
C LEU A 165 -3.99 -2.17 2.23
N MET A 166 -4.39 -0.91 2.10
CA MET A 166 -5.78 -0.47 2.10
C MET A 166 -6.34 -0.23 0.71
N SER A 167 -5.54 0.35 -0.18
CA SER A 167 -5.97 0.56 -1.57
C SER A 167 -4.79 0.54 -2.53
N VAL A 168 -5.07 0.14 -3.76
CA VAL A 168 -4.20 0.34 -4.91
C VAL A 168 -5.03 1.06 -5.96
N ASN A 169 -4.60 2.27 -6.31
CA ASN A 169 -5.31 3.12 -7.25
C ASN A 169 -4.69 2.95 -8.64
N TYR A 170 -5.54 2.83 -9.64
CA TYR A 170 -5.17 2.71 -11.06
C TYR A 170 -5.84 3.83 -11.86
N ASP A 171 -5.37 4.01 -13.10
CA ASP A 171 -6.11 4.81 -14.07
C ASP A 171 -7.46 4.15 -14.35
N LYS A 172 -8.55 4.91 -14.46
CA LYS A 172 -9.86 4.32 -14.77
C LYS A 172 -9.91 3.78 -16.20
N GLU A 173 -9.16 4.39 -17.12
CA GLU A 173 -9.17 3.97 -18.52
C GLU A 173 -8.52 2.60 -18.72
N ILE A 174 -7.40 2.31 -18.03
CA ILE A 174 -6.72 1.00 -18.15
C ILE A 174 -7.51 -0.15 -17.51
N LEU A 175 -8.48 0.16 -16.66
CA LEU A 175 -9.39 -0.82 -16.07
C LEU A 175 -10.58 -1.12 -16.98
N LYS A 176 -10.78 -0.36 -18.07
CA LYS A 176 -11.87 -0.62 -19.00
C LYS A 176 -11.49 -1.74 -19.98
N PRO A 177 -12.45 -2.57 -20.38
CA PRO A 177 -12.28 -3.49 -21.49
C PRO A 177 -12.08 -2.75 -22.83
N PRO A 178 -11.53 -3.42 -23.86
CA PRO A 178 -11.57 -2.93 -25.24
C PRO A 178 -13.00 -2.71 -25.75
N VAL A 179 -13.16 -1.72 -26.63
CA VAL A 179 -14.43 -1.42 -27.30
C VAL A 179 -14.92 -2.66 -28.07
N GLY A 180 -16.20 -3.00 -27.92
CA GLY A 180 -16.80 -4.19 -28.55
C GLY A 180 -16.71 -5.49 -27.74
N SER A 181 -16.15 -5.43 -26.53
CA SER A 181 -16.18 -6.57 -25.61
C SER A 181 -17.63 -6.95 -25.23
N PRO A 182 -17.99 -8.24 -25.19
CA PRO A 182 -19.36 -8.68 -24.93
C PRO A 182 -19.89 -8.15 -23.59
N PRO A 183 -21.14 -7.65 -23.51
CA PRO A 183 -21.73 -7.10 -22.28
C PRO A 183 -21.85 -8.11 -21.13
N VAL A 184 -21.79 -9.41 -21.43
CA VAL A 184 -21.80 -10.52 -20.45
C VAL A 184 -20.49 -10.67 -19.66
N SER A 185 -19.49 -9.80 -19.90
CA SER A 185 -18.17 -9.84 -19.25
C SER A 185 -17.92 -8.73 -18.23
N PHE A 186 -18.96 -8.12 -17.64
CA PHE A 186 -18.79 -6.99 -16.74
C PHE A 186 -19.41 -7.19 -15.37
N GLY A 187 -18.57 -7.56 -14.41
CA GLY A 187 -18.80 -7.25 -13.00
C GLY A 187 -19.04 -5.74 -12.85
N ARG A 188 -20.02 -5.38 -12.02
CA ARG A 188 -20.47 -4.00 -11.82
C ARG A 188 -19.30 -3.07 -11.51
N THR A 189 -19.22 -1.95 -12.23
CA THR A 189 -18.25 -0.88 -11.95
C THR A 189 -18.64 -0.19 -10.65
N HIS A 190 -17.90 -0.46 -9.57
CA HIS A 190 -17.92 0.40 -8.40
C HIS A 190 -16.52 0.93 -8.11
N GLN A 191 -16.47 2.23 -7.81
CA GLN A 191 -15.30 2.89 -7.29
C GLN A 191 -14.85 2.15 -6.01
N ILE A 192 -13.63 1.61 -6.00
CA ILE A 192 -13.05 0.96 -4.81
C ILE A 192 -12.74 2.05 -3.79
N SER A 193 -13.75 2.38 -2.99
CA SER A 193 -13.61 3.13 -1.76
C SER A 193 -14.66 2.60 -0.78
N ARG A 194 -14.28 1.58 0.00
CA ARG A 194 -14.63 1.42 1.43
C ARG A 194 -14.14 0.07 1.95
N CYS A 195 -13.22 0.16 2.91
CA CYS A 195 -12.99 -0.88 3.90
C CYS A 195 -14.15 -0.85 4.90
N LYS A 196 -14.82 -1.99 5.13
CA LYS A 196 -15.56 -2.21 6.38
C LYS A 196 -14.81 -3.30 7.15
N LEU A 197 -14.23 -2.90 8.27
CA LEU A 197 -13.65 -3.81 9.26
C LEU A 197 -14.78 -4.47 10.02
N LEU A 198 -14.77 -5.81 10.09
CA LEU A 198 -15.56 -6.56 11.07
C LEU A 198 -14.73 -6.62 12.35
N PHE A 199 -15.31 -6.11 13.44
CA PHE A 199 -14.82 -6.35 14.79
C PHE A 199 -15.26 -7.74 15.24
N TYR A 200 -14.35 -8.48 15.88
CA TYR A 200 -14.68 -9.43 16.93
C TYR A 200 -14.12 -8.86 18.23
#